data_AF-A0A972Q7W4-F1
#
_entry.id   AF-A0A972Q7W4-F1
#
_cell.length_a   1.000
_cell.length_b   1.000
_cell.length_c   1.000
_cell.angle_alpha   90.00
_cell.angle_beta   90.00
_cell.angle_gamma   90.00
#
_symmetry.space_group_name_H-M   'P 1'
#
loop_
_entity.id
_entity.type
_entity.pdbx_description
1 polymer ?
#
loop_
_entity_poly.entity_id
_entity_poly.type
_entity_poly.pdbx_seq_one_letter_code
_entity_poly.pdbx_strand_id
1 'polypeptide(L)'
;MKKYVDIKIEIPSKARSFAERPYLEHIEFVDYCKANMVDCSKNHLEILEREGLLYPCYRIICPEEYLIKKNENPERWESDDSCQPLYELEKDISVFSEPQSESFKKALKSGHPLTQAIEESNQFIIQPDKDNFIKWDQYNICVKNRYNQEITTSKARHFYSIWKIILIHEINQKNTIVENKVAGTRNGWRVIKKDTIPSALYGFEKYFTTLMSYSFKRKLLIINYHYNIENNNSNLTFLNNNIQDNANFHFLKHSLVEWVKLLRKIIEIHEEYEKKRNFILSNEARRFAIKLIDMLMLANDYSLNDIYDIYLGEFKKAVGLGTDKNNILIIPYKIQNMFPTLDWIINRERIWDILKVEIDGFNDYFSDNDKFPEIILSEIKKEFESNPQGTIILAILNMQKFLKDTEKDEEILLRDEDLCGGLRNLAVTVEAHGKNMIGDKDFGSMLQRLYSDYYKISKKIGDKITSAKSIKEFERKLGLIEKTTIVTEDERYGKHLFIAHLSRNFLMHTTGLSGSSLQKHLISIYRSLITTFLVIFAKYKNV
;
A
#
# COMPACT_ATOMS: atom_id res chain seq x y z
N MET A 1 -2.37 34.57 -14.53
CA MET A 1 -3.11 33.74 -13.54
C MET A 1 -3.23 32.33 -14.09
N LYS A 2 -2.37 31.40 -13.66
CA LYS A 2 -2.54 29.97 -13.96
C LYS A 2 -3.62 29.44 -13.03
N LYS A 3 -4.70 28.87 -13.59
CA LYS A 3 -5.74 28.17 -12.82
C LYS A 3 -5.14 26.82 -12.42
N TYR A 4 -4.92 26.62 -11.12
CA TYR A 4 -4.55 25.34 -10.54
C TYR A 4 -5.73 24.36 -10.70
N VAL A 5 -5.45 23.15 -11.18
CA VAL A 5 -6.41 22.05 -11.25
C VAL A 5 -6.03 21.05 -10.17
N ASP A 6 -6.84 20.95 -9.11
CA ASP A 6 -6.70 19.92 -8.09
C ASP A 6 -6.99 18.54 -8.70
N ILE A 7 -5.97 17.68 -8.80
CA ILE A 7 -6.14 16.28 -9.18
C ILE A 7 -6.15 15.44 -7.89
N LYS A 8 -7.34 15.18 -7.35
CA LYS A 8 -7.53 14.14 -6.32
C LYS A 8 -7.50 12.76 -6.99
N ILE A 9 -6.42 12.01 -6.80
CA ILE A 9 -6.43 10.56 -7.09
C ILE A 9 -7.07 9.86 -5.88
N GLU A 10 -8.39 9.67 -5.94
CA GLU A 10 -9.09 8.79 -5.01
C GLU A 10 -8.95 7.35 -5.50
N ILE A 11 -8.27 6.49 -4.74
CA ILE A 11 -8.33 5.04 -4.97
C ILE A 11 -9.74 4.62 -4.55
N PRO A 12 -10.61 4.15 -5.46
CA PRO A 12 -11.98 3.80 -5.10
C PRO A 12 -11.96 2.73 -4.00
N SER A 13 -12.74 2.92 -2.94
CA SER A 13 -12.85 1.95 -1.82
C SER A 13 -13.13 0.52 -2.30
N LYS A 14 -13.90 0.40 -3.38
CA LYS A 14 -14.20 -0.85 -4.09
C LYS A 14 -12.95 -1.60 -4.59
N ALA A 15 -11.91 -0.90 -5.07
CA ALA A 15 -10.69 -1.55 -5.54
C ALA A 15 -9.95 -2.30 -4.41
N ARG A 16 -9.99 -1.76 -3.18
CA ARG A 16 -9.39 -2.42 -2.00
C ARG A 16 -10.19 -3.65 -1.58
N SER A 17 -11.53 -3.57 -1.54
CA SER A 17 -12.37 -4.71 -1.14
C SER A 17 -12.26 -5.90 -2.11
N PHE A 18 -12.07 -5.63 -3.41
CA PHE A 18 -11.96 -6.67 -4.43
C PHE A 18 -10.61 -7.40 -4.44
N ALA A 19 -9.51 -6.70 -4.13
CA ALA A 19 -8.15 -7.25 -4.15
C ALA A 19 -7.89 -8.37 -3.11
N GLU A 20 -8.87 -8.61 -2.24
CA GLU A 20 -8.82 -9.60 -1.18
C GLU A 20 -9.58 -10.90 -1.51
N ARG A 21 -10.27 -10.96 -2.65
CA ARG A 21 -10.90 -12.19 -3.16
C ARG A 21 -10.02 -12.81 -4.26
N PRO A 22 -9.77 -14.13 -4.24
CA PRO A 22 -8.92 -14.76 -5.24
C PRO A 22 -9.57 -14.77 -6.63
N TYR A 23 -10.90 -14.77 -6.68
CA TYR A 23 -11.72 -14.75 -7.88
C TYR A 23 -12.86 -13.75 -7.73
N LEU A 24 -13.22 -13.10 -8.84
CA LEU A 24 -14.31 -12.14 -8.96
C LEU A 24 -15.22 -12.55 -10.11
N GLU A 25 -16.53 -12.38 -9.96
CA GLU A 25 -17.43 -12.51 -11.10
C GLU A 25 -17.14 -11.44 -12.14
N HIS A 26 -17.44 -11.71 -13.41
CA HIS A 26 -17.05 -10.83 -14.52
C HIS A 26 -17.49 -9.36 -14.34
N ILE A 27 -18.65 -9.09 -13.74
CA ILE A 27 -19.10 -7.72 -13.47
C ILE A 27 -18.20 -7.06 -12.43
N GLU A 28 -17.95 -7.74 -11.31
CA GLU A 28 -17.04 -7.26 -10.25
C GLU A 28 -15.61 -7.10 -10.77
N PHE A 29 -15.16 -7.99 -11.66
CA PHE A 29 -13.84 -7.92 -12.27
C PHE A 29 -13.71 -6.75 -13.25
N VAL A 30 -14.75 -6.47 -14.04
CA VAL A 30 -14.83 -5.26 -14.89
C VAL A 30 -14.78 -4.00 -14.03
N ASP A 31 -15.54 -3.96 -12.93
CA ASP A 31 -15.51 -2.83 -12.00
C ASP A 31 -14.14 -2.67 -11.34
N TYR A 32 -13.47 -3.77 -10.98
CA TYR A 32 -12.10 -3.76 -10.48
C TYR A 32 -11.10 -3.25 -11.53
N CYS A 33 -11.24 -3.65 -12.80
CA CYS A 33 -10.41 -3.11 -13.89
C CYS A 33 -10.62 -1.60 -14.06
N LYS A 34 -11.87 -1.14 -14.11
CA LYS A 34 -12.21 0.29 -14.22
C LYS A 34 -11.67 1.11 -13.05
N ALA A 35 -11.78 0.60 -11.83
CA ALA A 35 -11.25 1.26 -10.64
C ALA A 35 -9.71 1.39 -10.65
N ASN A 36 -9.03 0.59 -11.46
CA ASN A 36 -7.59 0.60 -11.68
C ASN A 36 -7.19 1.22 -13.04
N MET A 37 -8.12 1.91 -13.72
CA MET A 37 -7.90 2.55 -15.03
C MET A 37 -7.43 1.58 -16.12
N VAL A 38 -7.91 0.32 -16.07
CA VAL A 38 -7.70 -0.67 -17.14
C VAL A 38 -8.98 -0.78 -17.97
N ASP A 39 -8.86 -0.50 -19.27
CA ASP A 39 -9.96 -0.54 -20.22
C ASP A 39 -10.52 -1.96 -20.34
N CYS A 40 -11.68 -2.19 -19.72
CA CYS A 40 -12.33 -3.48 -19.67
C CYS A 40 -13.86 -3.31 -19.64
N SER A 41 -14.55 -4.16 -20.39
CA SER A 41 -16.02 -4.24 -20.44
C SER A 41 -16.44 -5.70 -20.63
N LYS A 42 -17.72 -6.01 -20.43
CA LYS A 42 -18.26 -7.35 -20.66
C LYS A 42 -17.95 -7.84 -22.09
N ASN A 43 -18.26 -7.00 -23.09
CA ASN A 43 -17.96 -7.28 -24.50
C ASN A 43 -16.44 -7.42 -24.75
N HIS A 44 -15.62 -6.64 -24.04
CA HIS A 44 -14.17 -6.78 -24.15
C HIS A 44 -13.71 -8.17 -23.69
N LEU A 45 -14.15 -8.63 -22.52
CA LEU A 45 -13.80 -9.95 -21.99
C LEU A 45 -14.24 -11.08 -22.93
N GLU A 46 -15.45 -11.02 -23.49
CA GLU A 46 -15.92 -11.99 -24.48
C GLU A 46 -15.03 -12.01 -25.73
N ILE A 47 -14.66 -10.84 -26.24
CA ILE A 47 -13.78 -10.74 -27.41
C ILE A 47 -12.40 -11.33 -27.08
N LEU A 48 -11.82 -11.03 -25.91
CA LEU A 48 -10.54 -11.61 -25.52
C LEU A 48 -10.62 -13.13 -25.41
N GLU A 49 -11.73 -13.68 -24.91
CA GLU A 49 -11.96 -15.12 -24.85
C GLU A 49 -12.06 -15.74 -26.25
N ARG A 50 -12.85 -15.14 -27.14
CA ARG A 50 -13.03 -15.57 -28.53
C ARG A 50 -11.71 -15.63 -29.31
N GLU A 51 -10.86 -14.61 -29.13
CA GLU A 51 -9.56 -14.54 -29.81
C GLU A 51 -8.48 -15.40 -29.12
N GLY A 52 -8.84 -16.12 -28.05
CA GLY A 52 -7.94 -16.96 -27.27
C GLY A 52 -6.86 -16.20 -26.52
N LEU A 53 -7.16 -14.95 -26.15
CA LEU A 53 -6.27 -14.03 -25.47
C LEU A 53 -6.51 -13.94 -23.98
N LEU A 54 -7.70 -14.27 -23.48
CA LEU A 54 -8.03 -14.33 -22.06
C LEU A 54 -9.21 -15.24 -21.75
N TYR A 55 -9.03 -16.18 -20.84
CA TYR A 55 -10.10 -17.05 -20.36
C TYR A 55 -10.49 -16.72 -18.92
N PRO A 56 -11.78 -16.89 -18.53
CA PRO A 56 -12.14 -17.01 -17.13
C PRO A 56 -11.34 -18.14 -16.46
N CYS A 57 -11.02 -18.01 -15.16
CA CYS A 57 -10.43 -19.11 -14.39
C CYS A 57 -11.43 -20.24 -14.19
N TYR A 58 -12.70 -19.89 -14.00
CA TYR A 58 -13.80 -20.85 -13.83
C TYR A 58 -15.07 -20.30 -14.49
N ARG A 59 -15.92 -21.22 -14.94
CA ARG A 59 -17.29 -20.91 -15.38
C ARG A 59 -18.25 -21.87 -14.71
N ILE A 60 -19.25 -21.33 -14.03
CA ILE A 60 -20.39 -22.10 -13.52
C ILE A 60 -21.47 -22.09 -14.60
N ILE A 61 -21.98 -23.28 -14.95
CA ILE A 61 -23.09 -23.50 -15.88
C ILE A 61 -24.32 -23.91 -15.07
N CYS A 62 -25.33 -23.06 -15.07
CA CYS A 62 -26.60 -23.31 -14.40
C CYS A 62 -27.59 -23.92 -15.41
N PRO A 63 -28.23 -25.06 -15.12
CA PRO A 63 -29.31 -25.58 -15.96
C PRO A 63 -30.46 -24.58 -16.13
N GLU A 64 -31.18 -24.67 -17.24
CA GLU A 64 -32.30 -23.77 -17.52
C GLU A 64 -33.44 -23.95 -16.52
N GLU A 65 -33.77 -25.20 -16.20
CA GLU A 65 -34.80 -25.57 -15.24
C GLU A 65 -34.47 -25.03 -13.84
N TYR A 66 -33.18 -25.05 -13.48
CA TYR A 66 -32.68 -24.49 -12.22
C TYR A 66 -32.95 -22.98 -12.15
N LEU A 67 -32.64 -22.24 -13.22
CA LEU A 67 -32.78 -20.79 -13.26
C LEU A 67 -34.25 -20.33 -13.31
N ILE A 68 -35.10 -21.04 -14.03
CA ILE A 68 -36.55 -20.81 -14.05
C ILE A 68 -37.11 -20.97 -12.63
N LYS A 69 -36.86 -22.11 -11.99
CA LYS A 69 -37.35 -22.40 -10.62
C LYS A 69 -36.86 -21.38 -9.60
N LYS A 70 -35.56 -21.05 -9.63
CA LYS A 70 -34.95 -20.04 -8.73
C LYS A 70 -35.59 -18.65 -8.88
N ASN A 71 -36.01 -18.30 -10.09
CA ASN A 71 -36.69 -17.03 -10.37
C ASN A 71 -38.18 -17.03 -9.97
N GLU A 72 -38.83 -18.19 -9.97
CA GLU A 72 -40.24 -18.33 -9.57
C GLU A 72 -40.46 -18.36 -8.06
N ASN A 73 -39.56 -19.00 -7.30
CA ASN A 73 -39.62 -19.09 -5.84
C ASN A 73 -38.24 -18.90 -5.19
N PRO A 74 -37.78 -17.66 -4.98
CA PRO A 74 -36.45 -17.39 -4.41
C PRO A 74 -36.23 -17.90 -2.98
N GLU A 75 -37.30 -18.03 -2.18
CA GLU A 75 -37.24 -18.31 -0.74
C GLU A 75 -37.60 -19.75 -0.34
N ARG A 76 -38.18 -20.55 -1.24
CA ARG A 76 -38.81 -21.87 -0.92
C ARG A 76 -38.26 -23.04 -1.72
N TRP A 77 -37.02 -22.97 -2.15
CA TRP A 77 -36.50 -24.02 -3.01
C TRP A 77 -36.09 -25.27 -2.22
N GLU A 78 -36.86 -26.35 -2.39
CA GLU A 78 -36.38 -27.73 -2.23
C GLU A 78 -35.64 -28.09 -3.51
N SER A 79 -34.35 -28.35 -3.42
CA SER A 79 -33.56 -28.72 -4.59
C SER A 79 -34.02 -30.05 -5.15
N ASP A 80 -34.16 -30.09 -6.48
CA ASP A 80 -34.14 -31.35 -7.19
C ASP A 80 -32.76 -31.98 -6.95
N ASP A 81 -32.71 -33.26 -6.53
CA ASP A 81 -31.46 -33.96 -6.18
C ASP A 81 -30.37 -33.77 -7.25
N SER A 82 -30.78 -33.68 -8.53
CA SER A 82 -29.87 -33.47 -9.67
C SER A 82 -29.11 -32.14 -9.64
N CYS A 83 -29.68 -31.09 -9.05
CA CYS A 83 -29.10 -29.75 -8.96
C CYS A 83 -28.55 -29.40 -7.57
N GLN A 84 -28.63 -30.33 -6.61
CA GLN A 84 -28.12 -30.14 -5.26
C GLN A 84 -26.63 -29.71 -5.24
N PRO A 85 -25.72 -30.30 -6.04
CA PRO A 85 -24.32 -29.87 -6.07
C PRO A 85 -24.12 -28.42 -6.55
N LEU A 86 -25.01 -27.89 -7.39
CA LEU A 86 -24.96 -26.49 -7.82
C LEU A 86 -25.43 -25.57 -6.68
N TYR A 87 -26.51 -25.95 -5.99
CA TYR A 87 -27.03 -25.19 -4.86
C TYR A 87 -25.99 -25.03 -3.75
N GLU A 88 -25.37 -26.15 -3.36
CA GLU A 88 -24.33 -26.18 -2.33
C GLU A 88 -23.13 -25.31 -2.73
N LEU A 89 -22.70 -25.40 -4.00
CA LEU A 89 -21.62 -24.56 -4.52
C LEU A 89 -21.98 -23.06 -4.46
N GLU A 90 -23.18 -22.67 -4.88
CA GLU A 90 -23.60 -21.27 -4.82
C GLU A 90 -23.68 -20.74 -3.39
N LYS A 91 -24.16 -21.57 -2.45
CA LYS A 91 -24.19 -21.26 -1.03
C LYS A 91 -22.76 -21.12 -0.48
N ASP A 92 -21.88 -22.06 -0.78
CA ASP A 92 -20.49 -22.00 -0.32
C ASP A 92 -19.78 -20.75 -0.84
N ILE A 93 -20.01 -20.36 -2.11
CA ILE A 93 -19.46 -19.13 -2.68
C ILE A 93 -19.97 -17.88 -1.97
N SER A 94 -21.22 -17.86 -1.48
CA SER A 94 -21.78 -16.66 -0.85
C SER A 94 -21.34 -16.48 0.61
N VAL A 95 -21.12 -17.57 1.36
CA VAL A 95 -20.83 -17.50 2.81
C VAL A 95 -19.45 -18.01 3.24
N PHE A 96 -18.52 -18.34 2.32
CA PHE A 96 -17.17 -18.83 2.71
C PHE A 96 -16.35 -17.82 3.52
N SER A 97 -16.73 -16.54 3.53
CA SER A 97 -16.06 -15.49 4.33
C SER A 97 -16.67 -15.29 5.71
N GLU A 98 -17.75 -16.00 6.04
CA GLU A 98 -18.47 -15.88 7.31
C GLU A 98 -17.92 -16.88 8.34
N PRO A 99 -17.24 -16.44 9.42
CA PRO A 99 -16.53 -17.33 10.35
C PRO A 99 -17.38 -18.46 10.95
N GLN A 100 -18.67 -18.21 11.16
CA GLN A 100 -19.63 -19.15 11.72
C GLN A 100 -20.09 -20.23 10.75
N SER A 101 -19.89 -20.06 9.43
CA SER A 101 -20.41 -20.95 8.42
C SER A 101 -19.56 -22.22 8.28
N GLU A 102 -20.19 -23.33 7.90
CA GLU A 102 -19.45 -24.56 7.58
C GLU A 102 -18.59 -24.37 6.33
N SER A 103 -19.05 -23.57 5.37
CA SER A 103 -18.32 -23.19 4.16
C SER A 103 -17.01 -22.46 4.50
N PHE A 104 -16.97 -21.63 5.54
CA PHE A 104 -15.73 -20.99 6.02
C PHE A 104 -14.74 -22.01 6.57
N LYS A 105 -15.20 -22.98 7.38
CA LYS A 105 -14.34 -24.06 7.89
C LYS A 105 -13.78 -24.91 6.75
N LYS A 106 -14.64 -25.27 5.78
CA LYS A 106 -14.23 -25.98 4.55
C LYS A 106 -13.19 -25.16 3.79
N ALA A 107 -13.42 -23.84 3.64
CA ALA A 107 -12.50 -22.96 2.93
C ALA A 107 -11.15 -22.76 3.63
N LEU A 108 -11.14 -22.71 4.97
CA LEU A 108 -9.92 -22.64 5.77
C LEU A 108 -9.06 -23.89 5.59
N LYS A 109 -9.69 -25.06 5.48
CA LYS A 109 -9.00 -26.34 5.28
C LYS A 109 -8.52 -26.50 3.83
N SER A 110 -9.44 -26.39 2.87
CA SER A 110 -9.28 -26.86 1.50
C SER A 110 -9.21 -25.75 0.44
N GLY A 111 -9.23 -24.47 0.82
CA GLY A 111 -9.08 -23.34 -0.12
C GLY A 111 -10.41 -22.81 -0.66
N HIS A 112 -10.42 -22.12 -1.81
CA HIS A 112 -11.62 -21.43 -2.28
C HIS A 112 -12.70 -22.42 -2.79
N PRO A 113 -14.01 -22.18 -2.57
CA PRO A 113 -15.09 -23.08 -3.03
C PRO A 113 -15.02 -23.45 -4.52
N LEU A 114 -14.74 -22.50 -5.41
CA LEU A 114 -14.56 -22.77 -6.85
C LEU A 114 -13.42 -23.76 -7.15
N THR A 115 -12.32 -23.68 -6.40
CA THR A 115 -11.18 -24.58 -6.57
C THR A 115 -11.54 -25.98 -6.07
N GLN A 116 -12.19 -26.06 -4.90
CA GLN A 116 -12.68 -27.33 -4.34
C GLN A 116 -13.66 -28.02 -5.29
N ALA A 117 -14.62 -27.28 -5.86
CA ALA A 117 -15.63 -27.84 -6.76
C ALA A 117 -15.01 -28.46 -8.03
N ILE A 118 -13.93 -27.89 -8.55
CA ILE A 118 -13.17 -28.49 -9.66
C ILE A 118 -12.43 -29.76 -9.22
N GLU A 119 -11.79 -29.74 -8.05
CA GLU A 119 -11.10 -30.91 -7.49
C GLU A 119 -12.08 -32.06 -7.17
N GLU A 120 -13.30 -31.72 -6.73
CA GLU A 120 -14.41 -32.64 -6.44
C GLU A 120 -15.18 -33.07 -7.71
N SER A 121 -14.75 -32.64 -8.90
CA SER A 121 -15.39 -32.96 -10.18
C SER A 121 -16.88 -32.59 -10.24
N ASN A 122 -17.26 -31.44 -9.67
CA ASN A 122 -18.62 -30.93 -9.72
C ASN A 122 -19.02 -30.63 -11.18
N GLN A 123 -20.09 -31.28 -11.66
CA GLN A 123 -20.52 -31.24 -13.07
C GLN A 123 -20.94 -29.85 -13.58
N PHE A 124 -21.19 -28.90 -12.69
CA PHE A 124 -21.67 -27.56 -13.05
C PHE A 124 -20.56 -26.53 -13.19
N ILE A 125 -19.30 -26.88 -12.91
CA ILE A 125 -18.17 -25.97 -13.02
C ILE A 125 -17.17 -26.52 -14.04
N ILE A 126 -16.70 -25.63 -14.91
CA ILE A 126 -15.69 -25.95 -15.91
C ILE A 126 -14.54 -24.93 -15.87
N GLN A 127 -13.38 -25.33 -16.40
CA GLN A 127 -12.28 -24.43 -16.72
C GLN A 127 -12.32 -24.14 -18.23
N PRO A 128 -12.71 -22.92 -18.64
CA PRO A 128 -12.76 -22.57 -20.06
C PRO A 128 -11.38 -22.63 -20.72
N ASP A 129 -11.37 -23.02 -21.98
CA ASP A 129 -10.19 -23.11 -22.84
C ASP A 129 -10.52 -22.61 -24.26
N LYS A 130 -9.57 -22.73 -25.18
CA LYS A 130 -9.74 -22.27 -26.56
C LYS A 130 -10.79 -23.06 -27.33
N ASP A 131 -10.92 -24.35 -27.05
CA ASP A 131 -11.70 -25.28 -27.84
C ASP A 131 -13.19 -25.28 -27.42
N ASN A 132 -13.51 -24.65 -26.28
CA ASN A 132 -14.86 -24.60 -25.69
C ASN A 132 -15.50 -23.19 -25.63
N PHE A 133 -15.05 -22.25 -26.47
CA PHE A 133 -15.65 -20.91 -26.53
C PHE A 133 -17.11 -20.96 -27.01
N ILE A 134 -17.99 -20.31 -26.24
CA ILE A 134 -19.39 -20.08 -26.57
C ILE A 134 -19.63 -18.57 -26.48
N LYS A 135 -20.28 -17.98 -27.50
CA LYS A 135 -20.63 -16.56 -27.48
C LYS A 135 -21.49 -16.27 -26.25
N TRP A 136 -21.22 -15.20 -25.54
CA TRP A 136 -21.85 -14.98 -24.23
C TRP A 136 -23.37 -14.80 -24.34
N ASP A 137 -23.85 -14.26 -25.46
CA ASP A 137 -25.29 -14.15 -25.73
C ASP A 137 -26.00 -15.50 -25.90
N GLN A 138 -25.27 -16.57 -26.26
CA GLN A 138 -25.82 -17.93 -26.35
C GLN A 138 -26.04 -18.57 -24.97
N TYR A 139 -25.57 -17.92 -23.89
CA TYR A 139 -25.93 -18.31 -22.53
C TYR A 139 -27.23 -17.67 -22.05
N ASN A 140 -27.79 -16.69 -22.75
CA ASN A 140 -29.02 -16.04 -22.32
C ASN A 140 -30.23 -16.96 -22.55
N ILE A 141 -31.03 -17.16 -21.51
CA ILE A 141 -32.29 -17.89 -21.55
C ILE A 141 -33.43 -17.00 -21.05
N CYS A 142 -34.67 -17.28 -21.47
CA CYS A 142 -35.86 -16.59 -20.99
C CYS A 142 -36.40 -17.32 -19.75
N VAL A 143 -36.36 -16.68 -18.58
CA VAL A 143 -36.81 -17.28 -17.31
C VAL A 143 -38.22 -16.89 -16.90
N LYS A 144 -38.81 -15.89 -17.55
CA LYS A 144 -40.20 -15.47 -17.32
C LYS A 144 -40.73 -14.60 -18.43
N ASN A 145 -41.99 -14.77 -18.79
CA ASN A 145 -42.74 -13.82 -19.60
C ASN A 145 -43.84 -13.18 -18.72
N ARG A 146 -43.69 -11.90 -18.38
CA ARG A 146 -44.73 -11.11 -17.68
C ARG A 146 -45.08 -9.92 -18.55
N TYR A 147 -46.36 -9.78 -18.93
CA TYR A 147 -46.87 -8.65 -19.69
C TYR A 147 -46.10 -8.34 -21.00
N ASN A 148 -45.78 -9.37 -21.79
CA ASN A 148 -44.98 -9.26 -23.03
C ASN A 148 -43.54 -8.72 -22.82
N GLN A 149 -43.01 -8.75 -21.59
CA GLN A 149 -41.59 -8.52 -21.34
C GLN A 149 -40.90 -9.84 -20.96
N GLU A 150 -39.96 -10.25 -21.80
CA GLU A 150 -39.08 -11.39 -21.56
C GLU A 150 -38.01 -11.01 -20.54
N ILE A 151 -38.04 -11.66 -19.38
CA ILE A 151 -36.95 -11.57 -18.40
C ILE A 151 -35.90 -12.61 -18.82
N THR A 152 -34.75 -12.13 -19.27
CA THR A 152 -33.62 -12.99 -19.66
C THR A 152 -32.58 -13.05 -18.55
N THR A 153 -31.95 -14.21 -18.39
CA THR A 153 -30.78 -14.38 -17.50
C THR A 153 -29.72 -15.24 -18.18
N SER A 154 -28.46 -15.06 -17.81
CA SER A 154 -27.36 -15.87 -18.31
C SER A 154 -27.28 -17.18 -17.54
N LYS A 155 -27.18 -18.30 -18.26
CA LYS A 155 -26.88 -19.62 -17.71
C LYS A 155 -25.42 -19.83 -17.36
N ALA A 156 -24.54 -18.88 -17.68
CA ALA A 156 -23.12 -18.93 -17.34
C ALA A 156 -22.73 -17.78 -16.40
N ARG A 157 -21.97 -18.12 -15.35
CA ARG A 157 -21.28 -17.17 -14.46
C ARG A 157 -19.77 -17.34 -14.63
N HIS A 158 -19.10 -16.26 -15.03
CA HIS A 158 -17.67 -16.26 -15.38
C HIS A 158 -16.86 -15.65 -14.24
N PHE A 159 -15.81 -16.33 -13.80
CA PHE A 159 -14.96 -15.90 -12.69
C PHE A 159 -13.52 -15.67 -13.14
N TYR A 160 -12.97 -14.51 -12.79
CA TYR A 160 -11.61 -14.10 -13.12
C TYR A 160 -10.78 -13.91 -11.86
N SER A 161 -9.52 -14.32 -11.88
CA SER A 161 -8.60 -13.99 -10.79
C SER A 161 -8.10 -12.55 -10.91
N ILE A 162 -7.92 -11.87 -9.78
CA ILE A 162 -7.55 -10.44 -9.74
C ILE A 162 -6.25 -10.13 -10.47
N TRP A 163 -5.28 -11.06 -10.49
CA TRP A 163 -3.99 -10.83 -11.15
C TRP A 163 -4.12 -10.70 -12.67
N LYS A 164 -5.20 -11.22 -13.26
CA LYS A 164 -5.48 -11.10 -14.70
C LYS A 164 -5.69 -9.65 -15.15
N ILE A 165 -5.83 -8.69 -14.23
CA ILE A 165 -5.81 -7.26 -14.55
C ILE A 165 -4.51 -6.82 -15.24
N ILE A 166 -3.37 -7.37 -14.81
CA ILE A 166 -2.06 -7.06 -15.39
C ILE A 166 -1.99 -7.62 -16.81
N LEU A 167 -2.54 -8.82 -17.01
CA LEU A 167 -2.58 -9.48 -18.30
C LEU A 167 -3.51 -8.77 -19.28
N ILE A 168 -4.68 -8.28 -18.84
CA ILE A 168 -5.55 -7.42 -19.68
C ILE A 168 -4.79 -6.17 -20.11
N HIS A 169 -4.15 -5.47 -19.17
CA HIS A 169 -3.43 -4.25 -19.50
C HIS A 169 -2.31 -4.47 -20.55
N GLU A 170 -1.58 -5.59 -20.45
CA GLU A 170 -0.57 -5.95 -21.44
C GLU A 170 -1.20 -6.30 -22.80
N ILE A 171 -2.29 -7.07 -22.81
CA ILE A 171 -3.00 -7.45 -24.03
C ILE A 171 -3.53 -6.21 -24.75
N ASN A 172 -4.14 -5.30 -24.01
CA ASN A 172 -4.66 -4.02 -24.47
C ASN A 172 -3.59 -3.23 -25.23
N GLN A 173 -2.40 -3.08 -24.63
CA GLN A 173 -1.27 -2.40 -25.27
C GLN A 173 -0.75 -3.10 -26.52
N LYS A 174 -0.74 -4.43 -26.53
CA LYS A 174 -0.17 -5.23 -27.63
C LYS A 174 -1.14 -5.46 -28.79
N ASN A 175 -2.45 -5.41 -28.54
CA ASN A 175 -3.51 -5.83 -29.45
C ASN A 175 -4.52 -4.71 -29.69
N THR A 176 -4.04 -3.53 -30.06
CA THR A 176 -4.87 -2.36 -30.35
C THR A 176 -5.98 -2.62 -31.37
N ILE A 177 -5.84 -3.61 -32.26
CA ILE A 177 -6.91 -4.05 -33.18
C ILE A 177 -8.08 -4.70 -32.45
N VAL A 178 -7.79 -5.55 -31.45
CA VAL A 178 -8.83 -6.19 -30.64
C VAL A 178 -9.56 -5.12 -29.81
N GLU A 179 -8.82 -4.17 -29.25
CA GLU A 179 -9.42 -2.98 -28.63
C GLU A 179 -10.25 -2.14 -29.60
N ASN A 180 -9.76 -1.92 -30.83
CA ASN A 180 -10.49 -1.15 -31.85
C ASN A 180 -11.79 -1.87 -32.28
N LYS A 181 -11.79 -3.21 -32.34
CA LYS A 181 -13.01 -4.02 -32.57
C LYS A 181 -14.03 -3.85 -31.43
N VAL A 182 -13.57 -3.63 -30.20
CA VAL A 182 -14.43 -3.40 -29.01
C VAL A 182 -14.98 -1.96 -28.98
N ALA A 183 -14.17 -0.97 -29.37
CA ALA A 183 -14.48 0.45 -29.15
C ALA A 183 -15.33 1.11 -30.26
N GLY A 184 -15.37 0.56 -31.48
CA GLY A 184 -16.14 1.11 -32.61
C GLY A 184 -15.83 2.56 -33.03
N THR A 185 -14.93 3.29 -32.35
CA THR A 185 -14.81 4.75 -32.44
C THR A 185 -13.40 5.32 -32.14
N ARG A 186 -12.31 4.72 -32.63
CA ARG A 186 -10.99 5.41 -32.67
C ARG A 186 -10.45 5.50 -34.10
N ASN A 187 -11.07 6.38 -34.90
CA ASN A 187 -10.51 6.84 -36.18
C ASN A 187 -9.14 7.49 -35.92
N GLY A 188 -8.05 6.89 -36.42
CA GLY A 188 -6.73 7.55 -36.48
C GLY A 188 -5.51 6.69 -36.16
N TRP A 189 -5.66 5.51 -35.55
CA TRP A 189 -4.51 4.64 -35.28
C TRP A 189 -4.32 3.67 -36.44
N ARG A 190 -3.24 3.87 -37.23
CA ARG A 190 -2.87 2.97 -38.32
C ARG A 190 -2.78 1.54 -37.78
N VAL A 191 -3.51 0.64 -38.45
CA VAL A 191 -3.50 -0.81 -38.23
C VAL A 191 -2.08 -1.32 -38.41
N ILE A 192 -1.42 -1.74 -37.33
CA ILE A 192 -0.08 -2.33 -37.38
C ILE A 192 -0.16 -3.73 -36.78
N LYS A 193 -0.11 -4.74 -37.66
CA LYS A 193 -0.06 -6.23 -37.49
C LYS A 193 -1.40 -6.97 -37.43
N LYS A 194 -1.56 -8.01 -38.28
CA LYS A 194 -2.76 -8.85 -38.40
C LYS A 194 -2.91 -9.92 -37.30
N ASP A 195 -1.81 -10.30 -36.64
CA ASP A 195 -1.81 -11.44 -35.72
C ASP A 195 -1.97 -10.98 -34.26
N THR A 196 -2.82 -11.69 -33.51
CA THR A 196 -2.98 -11.49 -32.07
C THR A 196 -1.72 -11.92 -31.33
N ILE A 197 -1.24 -11.07 -30.42
CA ILE A 197 -0.02 -11.31 -29.64
C ILE A 197 -0.43 -11.69 -28.22
N PRO A 198 -0.18 -12.94 -27.78
CA PRO A 198 -0.46 -13.35 -26.42
C PRO A 198 0.44 -12.60 -25.42
N SER A 199 -0.07 -12.44 -24.20
CA SER A 199 0.69 -11.87 -23.08
C SER A 199 1.85 -12.80 -22.68
N ALA A 200 3.01 -12.22 -22.34
CA ALA A 200 4.13 -13.01 -21.81
C ALA A 200 3.83 -13.53 -20.38
N LEU A 201 2.80 -12.98 -19.71
CA LEU A 201 2.40 -13.35 -18.37
C LEU A 201 1.64 -14.67 -18.28
N TYR A 202 1.21 -15.23 -19.42
CA TYR A 202 0.65 -16.57 -19.44
C TYR A 202 1.58 -17.62 -18.85
N GLY A 203 2.89 -17.50 -19.10
CA GLY A 203 3.90 -18.38 -18.52
C GLY A 203 4.01 -18.30 -16.99
N PHE A 204 3.33 -17.33 -16.35
CA PHE A 204 3.34 -17.11 -14.91
C PHE A 204 2.02 -17.47 -14.21
N GLU A 205 1.00 -17.92 -14.93
CA GLU A 205 -0.34 -18.19 -14.39
C GLU A 205 -0.30 -19.14 -13.19
N LYS A 206 0.43 -20.25 -13.28
CA LYS A 206 0.55 -21.23 -12.17
C LYS A 206 1.11 -20.61 -10.88
N TYR A 207 2.04 -19.66 -11.00
CA TYR A 207 2.67 -18.99 -9.85
C TYR A 207 1.70 -17.99 -9.23
N PHE A 208 1.01 -17.18 -10.06
CA PHE A 208 -0.02 -16.27 -9.58
C PHE A 208 -1.18 -17.00 -8.92
N THR A 209 -1.66 -18.10 -9.49
CA THR A 209 -2.72 -18.93 -8.88
C THR A 209 -2.29 -19.42 -7.50
N THR A 210 -1.06 -19.94 -7.38
CA THR A 210 -0.52 -20.40 -6.09
C THR A 210 -0.42 -19.26 -5.07
N LEU A 211 0.08 -18.10 -5.50
CA LEU A 211 0.19 -16.90 -4.67
C LEU A 211 -1.18 -16.39 -4.19
N MET A 212 -2.19 -16.46 -5.06
CA MET A 212 -3.56 -16.07 -4.72
C MET A 212 -4.20 -17.04 -3.73
N SER A 213 -3.96 -18.34 -3.86
CA SER A 213 -4.41 -19.33 -2.87
C SER A 213 -3.75 -19.10 -1.51
N TYR A 214 -2.44 -18.85 -1.47
CA TYR A 214 -1.71 -18.50 -0.25
C TYR A 214 -2.34 -17.28 0.44
N SER A 215 -2.50 -16.18 -0.33
CA SER A 215 -3.03 -14.92 0.19
C SER A 215 -4.47 -15.07 0.69
N PHE A 216 -5.28 -15.89 0.02
CA PHE A 216 -6.64 -16.20 0.42
C PHE A 216 -6.68 -16.94 1.76
N LYS A 217 -5.94 -18.04 1.90
CA LYS A 217 -5.95 -18.85 3.13
C LYS A 217 -5.37 -18.10 4.33
N ARG A 218 -4.31 -17.31 4.11
CA ARG A 218 -3.76 -16.39 5.14
C ARG A 218 -4.82 -15.40 5.65
N LYS A 219 -5.63 -14.84 4.75
CA LYS A 219 -6.73 -13.95 5.14
C LYS A 219 -7.78 -14.67 5.98
N LEU A 220 -8.20 -15.88 5.58
CA LEU A 220 -9.15 -16.66 6.37
C LEU A 220 -8.61 -17.01 7.76
N LEU A 221 -7.32 -17.33 7.89
CA LEU A 221 -6.66 -17.56 9.18
C LEU A 221 -6.74 -16.32 10.09
N ILE A 222 -6.50 -15.12 9.54
CA ILE A 222 -6.60 -13.86 10.28
C ILE A 222 -8.05 -13.58 10.71
N ILE A 223 -9.02 -13.76 9.81
CA ILE A 223 -10.45 -13.63 10.11
C ILE A 223 -10.84 -14.59 11.24
N ASN A 224 -10.43 -15.85 11.15
CA ASN A 224 -10.69 -16.86 12.17
C ASN A 224 -10.07 -16.47 13.53
N TYR A 225 -8.87 -15.90 13.54
CA TYR A 225 -8.23 -15.43 14.76
C TYR A 225 -9.01 -14.28 15.41
N HIS A 226 -9.39 -13.27 14.65
CA HIS A 226 -10.19 -12.15 15.18
C HIS A 226 -11.54 -12.60 15.73
N TYR A 227 -12.22 -13.50 15.02
CA TYR A 227 -13.47 -14.10 15.50
C TYR A 227 -13.28 -14.88 16.81
N ASN A 228 -12.15 -15.59 16.98
CA ASN A 228 -11.86 -16.31 18.21
C ASN A 228 -11.41 -15.40 19.37
N ILE A 229 -10.85 -14.21 19.09
CA ILE A 229 -10.55 -13.20 20.12
C ILE A 229 -11.86 -12.74 20.77
N GLU A 230 -12.86 -12.40 19.96
CA GLU A 230 -14.18 -11.97 20.44
C GLU A 230 -14.86 -13.04 21.31
N ASN A 231 -14.52 -14.31 21.08
CA ASN A 231 -15.03 -15.46 21.82
C ASN A 231 -14.07 -15.99 22.91
N ASN A 232 -13.04 -15.23 23.31
CA ASN A 232 -12.05 -15.57 24.34
C ASN A 232 -11.25 -16.87 24.12
N ASN A 233 -11.12 -17.36 22.88
CA ASN A 233 -10.48 -18.64 22.52
C ASN A 233 -9.23 -18.47 21.64
N SER A 234 -8.58 -17.31 21.65
CA SER A 234 -7.49 -17.00 20.71
C SER A 234 -6.09 -17.25 21.27
N ASN A 235 -5.20 -17.77 20.41
CA ASN A 235 -3.77 -17.93 20.70
C ASN A 235 -2.94 -17.38 19.52
N LEU A 236 -2.19 -16.30 19.75
CA LEU A 236 -1.38 -15.64 18.71
C LEU A 236 -0.28 -16.55 18.16
N THR A 237 0.33 -17.37 19.01
CA THR A 237 1.34 -18.36 18.60
C THR A 237 0.73 -19.39 17.64
N PHE A 238 -0.50 -19.83 17.91
CA PHE A 238 -1.21 -20.75 17.03
C PHE A 238 -1.51 -20.11 15.66
N LEU A 239 -1.93 -18.84 15.62
CA LEU A 239 -2.11 -18.13 14.35
C LEU A 239 -0.79 -18.07 13.56
N ASN A 240 0.29 -17.64 14.20
CA ASN A 240 1.60 -17.50 13.55
C ASN A 240 2.08 -18.84 12.97
N ASN A 241 1.93 -19.94 13.72
CA ASN A 241 2.28 -21.28 13.22
C ASN A 241 1.43 -21.67 12.00
N ASN A 242 0.12 -21.44 12.01
CA ASN A 242 -0.72 -21.77 10.84
C ASN A 242 -0.42 -20.89 9.62
N ILE A 243 -0.06 -19.61 9.82
CA ILE A 243 0.37 -18.72 8.73
C ILE A 243 1.68 -19.22 8.14
N GLN A 244 2.62 -19.64 8.99
CA GLN A 244 3.90 -20.23 8.60
C GLN A 244 3.69 -21.53 7.81
N ASP A 245 2.85 -22.44 8.31
CA ASP A 245 2.52 -23.70 7.63
C ASP A 245 1.84 -23.46 6.28
N ASN A 246 0.95 -22.48 6.20
CA ASN A 246 0.35 -22.06 4.94
C ASN A 246 1.40 -21.52 3.95
N ALA A 247 2.35 -20.71 4.41
CA ALA A 247 3.45 -20.22 3.58
C ALA A 247 4.31 -21.38 3.06
N ASN A 248 4.71 -22.30 3.95
CA ASN A 248 5.47 -23.51 3.61
C ASN A 248 4.75 -24.36 2.55
N PHE A 249 3.47 -24.67 2.77
CA PHE A 249 2.66 -25.48 1.86
C PHE A 249 2.60 -24.89 0.45
N HIS A 250 2.40 -23.58 0.32
CA HIS A 250 2.33 -22.92 -0.98
C HIS A 250 3.71 -22.71 -1.62
N PHE A 251 4.73 -22.40 -0.83
CA PHE A 251 6.10 -22.25 -1.29
C PHE A 251 6.62 -23.53 -1.95
N LEU A 252 6.37 -24.70 -1.35
CA LEU A 252 6.82 -26.01 -1.85
C LEU A 252 6.22 -26.44 -3.20
N LYS A 253 5.19 -25.73 -3.70
CA LYS A 253 4.60 -26.03 -5.01
C LYS A 253 5.48 -25.63 -6.20
N HIS A 254 6.46 -24.76 -5.99
CA HIS A 254 7.40 -24.31 -7.03
C HIS A 254 8.79 -24.14 -6.44
N SER A 255 9.83 -24.22 -7.28
CA SER A 255 11.20 -24.02 -6.81
C SER A 255 11.49 -22.56 -6.43
N LEU A 256 12.49 -22.33 -5.58
CA LEU A 256 12.94 -20.97 -5.25
C LEU A 256 13.29 -20.17 -6.51
N VAL A 257 13.95 -20.80 -7.49
CA VAL A 257 14.30 -20.17 -8.77
C VAL A 257 13.06 -19.67 -9.52
N GLU A 258 11.96 -20.42 -9.50
CA GLU A 258 10.70 -20.02 -10.11
C GLU A 258 10.03 -18.86 -9.35
N TRP A 259 10.06 -18.88 -8.02
CA TRP A 259 9.55 -17.78 -7.21
C TRP A 259 10.31 -16.48 -7.44
N VAL A 260 11.64 -16.58 -7.53
CA VAL A 260 12.51 -15.43 -7.84
C VAL A 260 12.23 -14.90 -9.24
N LYS A 261 11.98 -15.79 -10.21
CA LYS A 261 11.57 -15.41 -11.56
C LYS A 261 10.25 -14.63 -11.55
N LEU A 262 9.24 -15.09 -10.79
CA LEU A 262 7.99 -14.35 -10.61
C LEU A 262 8.22 -12.99 -9.94
N LEU A 263 9.01 -12.94 -8.86
CA LEU A 263 9.32 -11.69 -8.14
C LEU A 263 9.96 -10.67 -9.08
N ARG A 264 10.97 -11.10 -9.86
CA ARG A 264 11.62 -10.26 -10.87
C ARG A 264 10.63 -9.74 -11.90
N LYS A 265 9.73 -10.59 -12.38
CA LYS A 265 8.71 -10.19 -13.35
C LYS A 265 7.74 -9.15 -12.77
N ILE A 266 7.28 -9.32 -11.53
CA ILE A 266 6.39 -8.37 -10.86
C ILE A 266 7.09 -7.00 -10.68
N ILE A 267 8.36 -7.00 -10.30
CA ILE A 267 9.14 -5.77 -10.11
C ILE A 267 9.40 -5.04 -11.44
N GLU A 268 9.68 -5.78 -12.52
CA GLU A 268 9.77 -5.24 -13.87
C GLU A 268 8.46 -4.56 -14.29
N ILE A 269 7.32 -5.23 -14.08
CA ILE A 269 5.99 -4.70 -14.39
C ILE A 269 5.69 -3.43 -13.60
N HIS A 270 6.00 -3.43 -12.31
CA HIS A 270 5.83 -2.25 -11.45
C HIS A 270 6.61 -1.05 -12.01
N GLU A 271 7.88 -1.23 -12.35
CA GLU A 271 8.72 -0.17 -12.92
C GLU A 271 8.20 0.31 -14.28
N GLU A 272 7.77 -0.61 -15.14
CA GLU A 272 7.20 -0.26 -16.44
C GLU A 272 5.96 0.63 -16.28
N TYR A 273 5.09 0.30 -15.32
CA TYR A 273 3.89 1.06 -15.03
C TYR A 273 4.20 2.43 -14.41
N GLU A 274 5.17 2.53 -13.50
CA GLU A 274 5.60 3.84 -12.99
C GLU A 274 6.16 4.74 -14.10
N LYS A 275 7.02 4.20 -14.98
CA LYS A 275 7.56 4.96 -16.12
C LYS A 275 6.48 5.47 -17.06
N LYS A 276 5.42 4.69 -17.25
CA LYS A 276 4.24 5.07 -18.06
C LYS A 276 3.21 5.91 -17.30
N ARG A 277 3.50 6.32 -16.05
CA ARG A 277 2.60 7.08 -15.15
C ARG A 277 1.29 6.36 -14.79
N ASN A 278 1.26 5.03 -14.89
CA ASN A 278 0.13 4.18 -14.48
C ASN A 278 0.25 3.81 -12.99
N PHE A 279 0.26 4.81 -12.11
CA PHE A 279 0.55 4.63 -10.68
C PHE A 279 -0.43 3.69 -9.95
N ILE A 280 -1.71 3.68 -10.33
CA ILE A 280 -2.71 2.80 -9.71
C ILE A 280 -2.39 1.32 -10.02
N LEU A 281 -2.10 1.00 -11.27
CA LEU A 281 -1.75 -0.35 -11.68
C LEU A 281 -0.36 -0.78 -11.17
N SER A 282 0.59 0.16 -11.08
CA SER A 282 1.87 -0.07 -10.41
C SER A 282 1.67 -0.48 -8.94
N ASN A 283 0.76 0.18 -8.22
CA ASN A 283 0.42 -0.21 -6.86
C ASN A 283 -0.21 -1.61 -6.77
N GLU A 284 -0.98 -2.06 -7.76
CA GLU A 284 -1.45 -3.45 -7.79
C GLU A 284 -0.30 -4.44 -8.01
N ALA A 285 0.66 -4.14 -8.90
CA ALA A 285 1.88 -4.93 -9.03
C ALA A 285 2.67 -4.99 -7.71
N ARG A 286 2.80 -3.86 -6.99
CA ARG A 286 3.41 -3.80 -5.66
C ARG A 286 2.70 -4.71 -4.66
N ARG A 287 1.37 -4.81 -4.69
CA ARG A 287 0.62 -5.71 -3.81
C ARG A 287 0.93 -7.19 -4.06
N PHE A 288 1.10 -7.60 -5.32
CA PHE A 288 1.56 -8.97 -5.60
C PHE A 288 2.99 -9.20 -5.13
N ALA A 289 3.87 -8.21 -5.27
CA ALA A 289 5.23 -8.29 -4.71
C ALA A 289 5.20 -8.46 -3.18
N ILE A 290 4.38 -7.68 -2.47
CA ILE A 290 4.20 -7.82 -1.00
C ILE A 290 3.81 -9.25 -0.63
N LYS A 291 2.77 -9.80 -1.28
CA LYS A 291 2.28 -11.15 -0.99
C LYS A 291 3.37 -12.20 -1.21
N LEU A 292 4.17 -12.04 -2.27
CA LEU A 292 5.24 -12.99 -2.60
C LEU A 292 6.41 -12.88 -1.62
N ILE A 293 6.82 -11.66 -1.27
CA ILE A 293 7.87 -11.41 -0.28
C ILE A 293 7.47 -11.96 1.08
N ASP A 294 6.24 -11.68 1.54
CA ASP A 294 5.68 -12.21 2.80
C ASP A 294 5.72 -13.75 2.82
N MET A 295 5.28 -14.40 1.74
CA MET A 295 5.34 -15.87 1.61
C MET A 295 6.78 -16.39 1.68
N LEU A 296 7.73 -15.75 1.00
CA LEU A 296 9.14 -16.18 0.99
C LEU A 296 9.80 -15.99 2.35
N MET A 297 9.55 -14.85 3.01
CA MET A 297 10.06 -14.54 4.35
C MET A 297 9.56 -15.54 5.36
N LEU A 298 8.25 -15.81 5.37
CA LEU A 298 7.66 -16.80 6.25
C LEU A 298 8.22 -18.19 5.94
N ALA A 299 8.08 -18.70 4.71
CA ALA A 299 8.40 -20.10 4.42
C ALA A 299 9.88 -20.50 4.62
N ASN A 300 10.81 -19.55 4.61
CA ASN A 300 12.24 -19.85 4.74
C ASN A 300 12.92 -19.12 5.90
N ASP A 301 12.14 -18.44 6.76
CA ASP A 301 12.66 -17.55 7.81
C ASP A 301 13.66 -16.51 7.26
N TYR A 302 13.42 -16.04 6.03
CA TYR A 302 14.25 -15.05 5.37
C TYR A 302 13.97 -13.66 5.93
N SER A 303 15.03 -12.91 6.21
CA SER A 303 14.93 -11.47 6.39
C SER A 303 14.65 -10.79 5.05
N LEU A 304 14.19 -9.54 5.10
CA LEU A 304 13.99 -8.75 3.88
C LEU A 304 15.31 -8.53 3.11
N ASN A 305 16.45 -8.50 3.81
CA ASN A 305 17.77 -8.43 3.19
C ASN A 305 18.11 -9.71 2.42
N ASP A 306 17.76 -10.89 2.95
CA ASP A 306 17.94 -12.15 2.23
C ASP A 306 17.11 -12.16 0.93
N ILE A 307 15.90 -11.62 0.97
CA ILE A 307 15.04 -11.48 -0.22
C ILE A 307 15.69 -10.56 -1.26
N TYR A 308 16.29 -9.43 -0.85
CA TYR A 308 17.01 -8.55 -1.77
C TYR A 308 18.17 -9.29 -2.44
N ASP A 309 18.91 -10.04 -1.65
CA ASP A 309 20.08 -10.78 -2.08
C ASP A 309 19.72 -11.89 -3.07
N ILE A 310 18.63 -12.60 -2.81
CA ILE A 310 18.07 -13.63 -3.69
C ILE A 310 17.52 -13.01 -4.98
N TYR A 311 16.81 -11.87 -4.88
CA TYR A 311 16.30 -11.13 -6.04
C TYR A 311 17.43 -10.71 -6.98
N LEU A 312 18.51 -10.13 -6.43
CA LEU A 312 19.66 -9.69 -7.21
C LEU A 312 20.45 -10.89 -7.75
N GLY A 313 20.69 -11.93 -6.94
CA GLY A 313 21.47 -13.10 -7.33
C GLY A 313 22.85 -12.72 -7.87
N GLU A 314 23.14 -13.05 -9.12
CA GLU A 314 24.40 -12.67 -9.80
C GLU A 314 24.55 -11.15 -10.01
N PHE A 315 23.46 -10.39 -9.95
CA PHE A 315 23.45 -8.93 -10.16
C PHE A 315 23.76 -8.14 -8.89
N LYS A 316 24.13 -8.77 -7.76
CA LYS A 316 24.44 -8.07 -6.49
C LYS A 316 25.50 -6.97 -6.64
N LYS A 317 26.47 -7.17 -7.53
CA LYS A 317 27.56 -6.20 -7.81
C LYS A 317 27.28 -5.32 -9.02
N ALA A 318 26.15 -5.50 -9.69
CA ALA A 318 25.81 -4.72 -10.88
C ALA A 318 25.35 -3.33 -10.47
N VAL A 319 25.97 -2.31 -11.06
CA VAL A 319 25.64 -0.89 -10.83
C VAL A 319 24.51 -0.42 -11.76
N GLY A 320 24.19 -1.21 -12.80
CA GLY A 320 23.22 -0.88 -13.83
C GLY A 320 22.13 -1.94 -14.02
N LEU A 321 21.19 -1.63 -14.92
CA LEU A 321 20.14 -2.55 -15.33
C LEU A 321 20.76 -3.79 -16.00
N GLY A 322 20.30 -4.96 -15.60
CA GLY A 322 20.67 -6.23 -16.22
C GLY A 322 19.42 -6.96 -16.71
N THR A 323 19.58 -7.89 -17.65
CA THR A 323 18.56 -8.89 -17.96
C THR A 323 19.05 -10.25 -17.50
N ASP A 324 18.19 -11.00 -16.84
CA ASP A 324 18.54 -12.36 -16.46
C ASP A 324 18.43 -13.33 -17.65
N LYS A 325 18.81 -14.59 -17.43
CA LYS A 325 18.68 -15.67 -18.44
C LYS A 325 17.27 -15.88 -19.01
N ASN A 326 16.24 -15.33 -18.38
CA ASN A 326 14.85 -15.38 -18.86
C ASN A 326 14.43 -14.09 -19.60
N ASN A 327 15.37 -13.19 -19.89
CA ASN A 327 15.14 -11.88 -20.49
C ASN A 327 14.21 -10.99 -19.65
N ILE A 328 14.27 -11.12 -18.31
CA ILE A 328 13.54 -10.28 -17.37
C ILE A 328 14.46 -9.18 -16.88
N LEU A 329 14.00 -7.93 -16.93
CA LEU A 329 14.75 -6.78 -16.42
C LEU A 329 14.93 -6.87 -14.90
N ILE A 330 16.19 -6.84 -14.46
CA ILE A 330 16.59 -6.74 -13.05
C ILE A 330 16.93 -5.29 -12.76
N ILE A 331 16.28 -4.75 -11.74
CA ILE A 331 16.38 -3.35 -11.37
C ILE A 331 17.02 -3.29 -9.97
N PRO A 332 18.33 -3.00 -9.88
CA PRO A 332 19.01 -2.88 -8.60
C PRO A 332 18.29 -1.90 -7.67
N TYR A 333 18.27 -2.22 -6.38
CA TYR A 333 17.65 -1.42 -5.32
C TYR A 333 16.12 -1.23 -5.41
N LYS A 334 15.43 -1.83 -6.39
CA LYS A 334 13.99 -1.58 -6.56
C LYS A 334 13.14 -2.15 -5.44
N ILE A 335 13.45 -3.36 -4.96
CA ILE A 335 12.75 -3.92 -3.80
C ILE A 335 13.00 -3.06 -2.56
N GLN A 336 14.24 -2.61 -2.35
CA GLN A 336 14.58 -1.69 -1.26
C GLN A 336 13.81 -0.35 -1.37
N ASN A 337 13.66 0.21 -2.58
CA ASN A 337 12.84 1.41 -2.80
C ASN A 337 11.37 1.18 -2.45
N MET A 338 10.84 0.00 -2.81
CA MET A 338 9.43 -0.35 -2.59
C MET A 338 9.14 -0.71 -1.13
N PHE A 339 10.14 -1.26 -0.43
CA PHE A 339 10.04 -1.73 0.95
C PHE A 339 11.28 -1.29 1.74
N PRO A 340 11.42 0.01 1.99
CA PRO A 340 12.67 0.54 2.54
C PRO A 340 12.82 0.17 4.02
N THR A 341 13.93 -0.50 4.36
CA THR A 341 14.31 -0.71 5.77
C THR A 341 14.88 0.58 6.36
N LEU A 342 14.83 0.73 7.68
CA LEU A 342 15.42 1.89 8.36
C LEU A 342 16.89 2.07 7.99
N ASP A 343 17.68 1.00 7.97
CA ASP A 343 19.09 1.04 7.60
C ASP A 343 19.30 1.49 6.16
N TRP A 344 18.47 1.02 5.23
CA TRP A 344 18.53 1.44 3.84
C TRP A 344 18.17 2.92 3.69
N ILE A 345 17.14 3.37 4.41
CA ILE A 345 16.73 4.77 4.44
C ILE A 345 17.89 5.63 4.95
N ILE A 346 18.49 5.26 6.08
CA ILE A 346 19.63 5.98 6.70
C ILE A 346 20.84 6.05 5.78
N ASN A 347 21.14 4.96 5.06
CA ASN A 347 22.34 4.88 4.22
C ASN A 347 22.15 5.50 2.82
N ARG A 348 20.92 5.55 2.31
CA ARG A 348 20.62 6.08 0.98
C ARG A 348 20.16 7.52 1.00
N GLU A 349 19.22 7.85 1.88
CA GLU A 349 18.84 9.24 2.09
C GLU A 349 20.03 9.89 2.79
N ARG A 350 20.51 11.00 2.25
CA ARG A 350 21.61 11.80 2.81
C ARG A 350 21.20 12.47 4.14
N ILE A 351 20.62 11.72 5.08
CA ILE A 351 20.12 12.21 6.35
C ILE A 351 21.23 12.84 7.18
N TRP A 352 22.42 12.26 7.10
CA TRP A 352 23.60 12.82 7.75
C TRP A 352 24.01 14.15 7.13
N ASP A 353 23.88 14.31 5.81
CA ASP A 353 24.14 15.60 5.15
C ASP A 353 23.03 16.62 5.50
N ILE A 354 21.77 16.19 5.62
CA ILE A 354 20.66 17.05 6.06
C ILE A 354 20.93 17.55 7.47
N LEU A 355 21.20 16.65 8.41
CA LEU A 355 21.50 17.02 9.80
C LEU A 355 22.74 17.90 9.87
N LYS A 356 23.76 17.63 9.05
CA LYS A 356 24.95 18.48 8.95
C LYS A 356 24.58 19.90 8.52
N VAL A 357 23.79 20.07 7.46
CA VAL A 357 23.33 21.39 6.99
C VAL A 357 22.53 22.12 8.07
N GLU A 358 21.67 21.43 8.81
CA GLU A 358 20.90 22.04 9.90
C GLU A 358 21.78 22.41 11.10
N ILE A 359 22.81 21.60 11.42
CA ILE A 359 23.81 21.92 12.45
C ILE A 359 24.63 23.15 12.04
N ASP A 360 25.17 23.16 10.82
CA ASP A 360 26.00 24.24 10.30
C ASP A 360 25.20 25.55 10.27
N GLY A 361 23.98 25.51 9.71
CA GLY A 361 23.10 26.68 9.65
C GLY A 361 22.65 27.17 11.03
N PHE A 362 22.60 26.30 12.04
CA PHE A 362 22.31 26.72 13.41
C PHE A 362 23.54 27.33 14.11
N ASN A 363 24.72 26.75 13.89
CA ASN A 363 25.99 27.25 14.41
C ASN A 363 26.36 28.64 13.89
N ASP A 364 25.90 29.03 12.70
CA ASP A 364 26.09 30.38 12.14
C ASP A 364 25.51 31.49 13.03
N TYR A 365 24.60 31.17 13.94
CA TYR A 365 23.97 32.13 14.85
C TYR A 365 24.68 32.27 16.21
N PHE A 366 25.74 31.49 16.46
CA PHE A 366 26.40 31.41 17.77
C PHE A 366 27.86 31.84 17.75
N SER A 367 28.30 32.32 18.91
CA SER A 367 29.69 32.46 19.29
C SER A 367 30.39 31.09 19.29
N ASP A 368 31.70 31.09 19.06
CA ASP A 368 32.47 29.85 18.88
C ASP A 368 32.39 28.87 20.06
N ASN A 369 32.12 29.37 21.27
CA ASN A 369 32.02 28.55 22.49
C ASN A 369 30.68 27.79 22.61
N ASP A 370 29.62 28.27 21.96
CA ASP A 370 28.27 27.69 22.04
C ASP A 370 27.87 26.91 20.77
N LYS A 371 28.72 26.89 19.75
CA LYS A 371 28.54 26.03 18.58
C LYS A 371 28.50 24.55 18.97
N PHE A 372 27.73 23.76 18.24
CA PHE A 372 27.83 22.31 18.34
C PHE A 372 29.20 21.86 17.81
N PRO A 373 29.92 20.99 18.55
CA PRO A 373 31.20 20.49 18.09
C PRO A 373 31.02 19.48 16.94
N GLU A 374 32.06 19.34 16.12
CA GLU A 374 32.03 18.49 14.92
C GLU A 374 31.65 17.02 15.20
N ILE A 375 31.93 16.53 16.42
CA ILE A 375 31.63 15.16 16.83
C ILE A 375 30.14 14.88 17.04
N ILE A 376 29.28 15.90 17.15
CA ILE A 376 27.86 15.72 17.46
C ILE A 376 27.16 14.81 16.44
N LEU A 377 27.48 14.96 15.15
CA LEU A 377 26.86 14.17 14.08
C LEU A 377 27.26 12.69 14.17
N SER A 378 28.52 12.41 14.49
CA SER A 378 28.99 11.03 14.71
C SER A 378 28.40 10.40 15.97
N GLU A 379 28.20 11.19 17.04
CA GLU A 379 27.55 10.70 18.26
C GLU A 379 26.06 10.41 18.04
N ILE A 380 25.36 11.28 17.29
CA ILE A 380 23.98 11.04 16.84
C ILE A 380 23.94 9.73 16.04
N LYS A 381 24.83 9.59 15.04
CA LYS A 381 24.88 8.38 14.21
C LYS A 381 25.08 7.11 15.03
N LYS A 382 26.07 7.13 15.94
CA LYS A 382 26.36 6.00 16.83
C LYS A 382 25.19 5.66 17.75
N GLU A 383 24.53 6.66 18.32
CA GLU A 383 23.35 6.44 19.17
C GLU A 383 22.25 5.70 18.40
N PHE A 384 21.93 6.14 17.17
CA PHE A 384 20.88 5.51 16.36
C PHE A 384 21.26 4.15 15.78
N GLU A 385 22.55 3.91 15.50
CA GLU A 385 23.05 2.57 15.16
C GLU A 385 22.97 1.60 16.35
N SER A 386 23.14 2.10 17.58
CA SER A 386 23.11 1.29 18.80
C SER A 386 21.70 1.09 19.39
N ASN A 387 20.75 1.98 19.09
CA ASN A 387 19.37 1.93 19.58
C ASN A 387 18.39 2.19 18.42
N PRO A 388 17.91 1.13 17.74
CA PRO A 388 17.21 1.23 16.45
C PRO A 388 15.79 1.81 16.52
N GLN A 389 15.43 2.56 17.56
CA GLN A 389 14.20 3.37 17.58
C GLN A 389 14.35 4.61 16.68
N GLY A 390 14.66 4.41 15.39
CA GLY A 390 14.88 5.44 14.37
C GLY A 390 13.62 6.20 13.94
N THR A 391 12.61 6.27 14.82
CA THR A 391 11.38 7.04 14.59
C THR A 391 11.67 8.50 14.31
N ILE A 392 12.69 9.10 14.94
CA ILE A 392 13.06 10.50 14.71
C ILE A 392 13.66 10.66 13.32
N ILE A 393 14.57 9.77 12.92
CA ILE A 393 15.16 9.79 11.58
C ILE A 393 14.08 9.67 10.50
N LEU A 394 13.13 8.74 10.66
CA LEU A 394 12.00 8.60 9.75
C LEU A 394 11.13 9.87 9.71
N ALA A 395 10.88 10.50 10.86
CA ALA A 395 10.10 11.73 10.92
C ALA A 395 10.81 12.90 10.21
N ILE A 396 12.13 13.02 10.39
CA ILE A 396 12.97 14.04 9.71
C ILE A 396 12.95 13.81 8.20
N LEU A 397 13.13 12.57 7.75
CA LEU A 397 13.18 12.22 6.33
C LEU A 397 11.84 12.42 5.64
N ASN A 398 10.74 12.03 6.28
CA ASN A 398 9.40 12.29 5.75
C ASN A 398 9.17 13.79 5.54
N MET A 399 9.57 14.62 6.51
CA MET A 399 9.48 16.08 6.38
C MET A 399 10.38 16.63 5.28
N GLN A 400 11.61 16.14 5.15
CA GLN A 400 12.54 16.58 4.13
C GLN A 400 12.10 16.22 2.72
N LYS A 401 11.48 15.04 2.55
CA LYS A 401 10.83 14.68 1.30
C LYS A 401 9.76 15.71 0.94
N PHE A 402 8.89 16.05 1.89
CA PHE A 402 7.85 17.05 1.66
C PHE A 402 8.43 18.44 1.31
N LEU A 403 9.50 18.85 1.97
CA LEU A 403 10.16 20.14 1.71
C LEU A 403 10.81 20.21 0.32
N LYS A 404 11.53 19.15 -0.11
CA LYS A 404 12.12 19.07 -1.45
C LYS A 404 11.07 19.06 -2.55
N ASP A 405 9.96 18.37 -2.32
CA ASP A 405 8.84 18.32 -3.26
C ASP A 405 8.15 19.69 -3.39
N THR A 406 8.15 20.52 -2.32
CA THR A 406 7.68 21.91 -2.39
C THR A 406 8.65 22.89 -3.08
N GLU A 407 9.95 22.61 -3.11
CA GLU A 407 10.96 23.50 -3.73
C GLU A 407 11.13 23.29 -5.25
N LYS A 408 10.72 22.13 -5.78
CA LYS A 408 11.04 21.73 -7.15
C LYS A 408 10.11 22.27 -8.24
N ASP A 409 9.09 23.08 -7.93
CA ASP A 409 8.07 23.53 -8.90
C ASP A 409 7.41 22.37 -9.70
N GLU A 410 7.64 21.12 -9.30
CA GLU A 410 6.92 19.95 -9.79
C GLU A 410 5.54 19.98 -9.11
N GLU A 411 4.47 19.86 -9.89
CA GLU A 411 3.07 19.89 -9.46
C GLU A 411 2.69 18.70 -8.53
N ILE A 412 3.47 18.44 -7.48
CA ILE A 412 3.16 17.49 -6.44
C ILE A 412 2.22 18.20 -5.46
N LEU A 413 0.92 18.02 -5.69
CA LEU A 413 -0.17 18.41 -4.78
C LEU A 413 -0.05 17.63 -3.47
N LEU A 414 0.87 18.02 -2.58
CA LEU A 414 0.90 17.50 -1.21
C LEU A 414 -0.32 18.05 -0.45
N ARG A 415 -1.08 17.16 0.20
CA ARG A 415 -2.25 17.59 0.98
C ARG A 415 -1.75 18.25 2.27
N ASP A 416 -2.38 19.35 2.68
CA ASP A 416 -2.08 20.03 3.96
C ASP A 416 -2.14 19.06 5.16
N GLU A 417 -3.01 18.06 5.07
CA GLU A 417 -3.15 16.97 6.03
C GLU A 417 -1.87 16.11 6.15
N ASP A 418 -1.19 15.83 5.04
CA ASP A 418 0.03 15.03 5.01
C ASP A 418 1.21 15.81 5.61
N LEU A 419 1.33 17.10 5.27
CA LEU A 419 2.32 18.02 5.83
C LEU A 419 2.13 18.22 7.34
N CYS A 420 0.89 18.45 7.78
CA CYS A 420 0.57 18.57 9.20
C CYS A 420 0.78 17.26 9.95
N GLY A 421 0.43 16.13 9.33
CA GLY A 421 0.71 14.80 9.85
C GLY A 421 2.21 14.58 10.06
N GLY A 422 3.03 14.99 9.08
CA GLY A 422 4.49 14.96 9.16
C GLY A 422 5.04 15.80 10.30
N LEU A 423 4.61 17.07 10.41
CA LEU A 423 5.04 17.98 11.48
C LEU A 423 4.62 17.46 12.87
N ARG A 424 3.40 16.94 12.99
CA ARG A 424 2.89 16.31 14.22
C ARG A 424 3.77 15.12 14.60
N ASN A 425 4.04 14.24 13.65
CA ASN A 425 4.88 13.07 13.88
C ASN A 425 6.30 13.47 14.33
N LEU A 426 6.90 14.48 13.70
CA LEU A 426 8.20 15.00 14.11
C LEU A 426 8.15 15.56 15.53
N ALA A 427 7.17 16.40 15.86
CA ALA A 427 7.04 17.00 17.18
C ALA A 427 6.86 15.97 18.31
N VAL A 428 5.99 14.97 18.08
CA VAL A 428 5.80 13.85 19.02
C VAL A 428 7.09 13.08 19.22
N THR A 429 7.83 12.86 18.14
CA THR A 429 9.05 12.07 18.19
C THR A 429 10.19 12.82 18.89
N VAL A 430 10.32 14.15 18.68
CA VAL A 430 11.25 15.00 19.44
C VAL A 430 10.95 14.91 20.94
N GLU A 431 9.67 14.98 21.34
CA GLU A 431 9.27 14.80 22.73
C GLU A 431 9.62 13.40 23.26
N ALA A 432 9.28 12.34 22.53
CA ALA A 432 9.51 10.96 22.97
C ALA A 432 11.01 10.70 23.19
N HIS A 433 11.86 11.10 22.25
CA HIS A 433 13.31 10.97 22.38
C HIS A 433 13.86 11.83 23.51
N GLY A 434 13.41 13.08 23.64
CA GLY A 434 13.87 13.94 24.72
C GLY A 434 13.47 13.44 26.11
N LYS A 435 12.28 12.85 26.27
CA LYS A 435 11.87 12.18 27.51
C LYS A 435 12.75 10.98 27.84
N ASN A 436 13.15 10.20 26.83
CA ASN A 436 14.05 9.06 27.03
C ASN A 436 15.46 9.52 27.44
N MET A 437 15.95 10.63 26.89
CA MET A 437 17.29 11.16 27.14
C MET A 437 17.42 11.91 28.46
N ILE A 438 16.47 12.81 28.76
CA ILE A 438 16.56 13.74 29.90
C ILE A 438 15.70 13.29 31.08
N GLY A 439 14.70 12.44 30.84
CA GLY A 439 13.79 11.89 31.84
C GLY A 439 12.77 12.90 32.34
N ASP A 440 11.52 12.87 31.83
CA ASP A 440 10.40 13.66 32.37
C ASP A 440 9.03 13.21 31.84
N LYS A 441 7.95 13.68 32.49
CA LYS A 441 6.56 13.26 32.16
C LYS A 441 5.98 13.98 30.93
N ASP A 442 6.35 15.22 30.71
CA ASP A 442 5.83 16.06 29.62
C ASP A 442 6.92 16.93 29.00
N PHE A 443 6.68 17.42 27.77
CA PHE A 443 7.64 18.19 27.00
C PHE A 443 8.09 19.49 27.69
N GLY A 444 7.19 20.18 28.39
CA GLY A 444 7.52 21.43 29.08
C GLY A 444 8.41 21.19 30.30
N SER A 445 8.11 20.17 31.08
CA SER A 445 8.93 19.75 32.23
C SER A 445 10.34 19.36 31.80
N MET A 446 10.46 18.63 30.68
CA MET A 446 11.76 18.31 30.09
C MET A 446 12.58 19.56 29.71
N LEU A 447 11.96 20.55 29.07
CA LEU A 447 12.63 21.82 28.73
C LEU A 447 13.01 22.62 29.98
N GLN A 448 12.19 22.58 31.03
CA GLN A 448 12.47 23.20 32.32
C GLN A 448 13.59 22.50 33.10
N ARG A 449 13.78 21.20 32.89
CA ARG A 449 14.93 20.47 33.42
C ARG A 449 16.22 20.80 32.67
N LEU A 450 16.14 20.96 31.34
CA LEU A 450 17.26 21.42 30.51
C LEU A 450 17.67 22.86 30.85
N TYR A 451 16.69 23.73 31.04
CA TYR A 451 16.87 25.16 31.31
C TYR A 451 16.02 25.59 32.50
N SER A 452 16.67 25.80 33.65
CA SER A 452 16.01 26.04 34.94
C SER A 452 15.17 27.33 35.00
N ASP A 453 15.33 28.24 34.06
CA ASP A 453 14.56 29.47 33.91
C ASP A 453 13.55 29.42 32.74
N TYR A 454 13.32 28.25 32.14
CA TYR A 454 12.41 28.05 31.01
C TYR A 454 11.02 28.67 31.21
N TYR A 455 10.34 28.30 32.29
CA TYR A 455 9.01 28.86 32.58
C TYR A 455 9.03 30.34 32.97
N LYS A 456 10.16 30.83 33.52
CA LYS A 456 10.32 32.26 33.83
C LYS A 456 10.39 33.09 32.55
N ILE A 457 11.16 32.64 31.56
CA ILE A 457 11.25 33.30 30.25
C ILE A 457 9.96 33.12 29.46
N SER A 458 9.35 31.92 29.49
CA SER A 458 8.05 31.66 28.86
C SER A 458 7.00 32.71 29.28
N LYS A 459 6.91 33.01 30.58
CA LYS A 459 6.00 34.03 31.12
C LYS A 459 6.34 35.45 30.68
N LYS A 460 7.63 35.78 30.48
CA LYS A 460 8.06 37.09 29.96
C LYS A 460 7.67 37.29 28.49
N ILE A 461 7.71 36.22 27.69
CA ILE A 461 7.28 36.27 26.27
C ILE A 461 5.76 36.47 26.19
N GLY A 462 5.00 35.76 27.03
CA GLY A 462 3.56 35.97 27.16
C GLY A 462 2.86 34.88 27.96
N ASP A 463 1.66 35.18 28.45
CA ASP A 463 0.88 34.19 29.19
C ASP A 463 0.49 33.00 28.31
N LYS A 464 0.71 31.79 28.84
CA LYS A 464 0.50 30.50 28.15
C LYS A 464 1.04 30.46 26.72
N ILE A 465 2.21 31.06 26.47
CA ILE A 465 2.81 31.19 25.14
C ILE A 465 3.02 29.85 24.41
N THR A 466 3.11 28.74 25.15
CA THR A 466 3.38 27.39 24.63
C THR A 466 2.13 26.57 24.31
N SER A 467 0.94 27.18 24.34
CA SER A 467 -0.33 26.50 23.96
C SER A 467 -1.20 27.43 23.14
N ALA A 468 -2.02 26.88 22.23
CA ALA A 468 -3.00 27.64 21.48
C ALA A 468 -4.26 26.78 21.25
N LYS A 469 -5.45 27.41 21.33
CA LYS A 469 -6.75 26.75 21.12
C LYS A 469 -7.29 26.94 19.70
N SER A 470 -6.70 27.84 18.92
CA SER A 470 -7.11 28.16 17.55
C SER A 470 -5.92 28.52 16.67
N ILE A 471 -6.06 28.41 15.35
CA ILE A 471 -5.04 28.79 14.37
C ILE A 471 -4.63 30.27 14.55
N LYS A 472 -5.61 31.17 14.69
CA LYS A 472 -5.34 32.61 14.91
C LYS A 472 -4.52 32.86 16.18
N GLU A 473 -4.81 32.13 17.25
CA GLU A 473 -4.04 32.23 18.49
C GLU A 473 -2.62 31.68 18.31
N PHE A 474 -2.49 30.56 17.59
CA PHE A 474 -1.20 29.96 17.26
C PHE A 474 -0.32 30.93 16.46
N GLU A 475 -0.81 31.49 15.35
CA GLU A 475 -0.08 32.45 14.52
C GLU A 475 0.33 33.70 15.30
N ARG A 476 -0.56 34.23 16.13
CA ARG A 476 -0.27 35.39 16.99
C ARG A 476 0.85 35.07 17.97
N LYS A 477 0.80 33.91 18.64
CA LYS A 477 1.81 33.48 19.62
C LYS A 477 3.15 33.18 18.95
N LEU A 478 3.12 32.55 17.77
CA LEU A 478 4.31 32.31 16.96
C LEU A 478 4.98 33.64 16.58
N GLY A 479 4.21 34.62 16.11
CA GLY A 479 4.72 35.95 15.80
C GLY A 479 5.24 36.72 17.01
N LEU A 480 4.74 36.47 18.22
CA LEU A 480 5.31 37.02 19.47
C LEU A 480 6.66 36.38 19.79
N ILE A 481 6.76 35.05 19.70
CA ILE A 481 8.02 34.32 19.92
C ILE A 481 9.08 34.78 18.91
N GLU A 482 8.73 34.89 17.63
CA GLU A 482 9.65 35.30 16.55
C GLU A 482 10.21 36.71 16.74
N LYS A 483 9.42 37.62 17.33
CA LYS A 483 9.80 39.01 17.62
C LYS A 483 10.54 39.18 18.94
N THR A 484 10.58 38.16 19.78
CA THR A 484 11.20 38.28 21.10
C THR A 484 12.72 38.15 21.00
N THR A 485 13.43 39.08 21.64
CA THR A 485 14.87 39.00 21.89
C THR A 485 15.10 38.26 23.20
N ILE A 486 15.44 36.97 23.10
CA ILE A 486 15.86 36.16 24.23
C ILE A 486 17.37 36.32 24.37
N VAL A 487 17.83 36.74 25.55
CA VAL A 487 19.25 36.85 25.90
C VAL A 487 19.49 35.91 27.07
N THR A 488 20.30 34.88 26.84
CA THR A 488 20.64 33.81 27.79
C THR A 488 22.15 33.60 27.77
N GLU A 489 22.71 33.05 28.84
CA GLU A 489 24.15 32.73 28.91
C GLU A 489 24.52 31.54 28.01
N ASP A 490 23.56 30.64 27.75
CA ASP A 490 23.67 29.55 26.78
C ASP A 490 22.96 30.01 25.49
N GLU A 491 23.71 30.27 24.42
CA GLU A 491 23.13 30.73 23.15
C GLU A 491 22.27 29.64 22.48
N ARG A 492 22.50 28.37 22.82
CA ARG A 492 21.64 27.25 22.39
C ARG A 492 20.26 27.30 23.06
N TYR A 493 20.06 28.13 24.09
CA TYR A 493 18.75 28.42 24.63
C TYR A 493 18.05 29.54 23.85
N GLY A 494 17.34 29.14 22.79
CA GLY A 494 16.72 30.09 21.86
C GLY A 494 15.21 30.01 21.72
N LYS A 495 14.68 30.89 20.86
CA LYS A 495 13.26 30.94 20.47
C LYS A 495 12.73 29.61 19.93
N HIS A 496 13.59 28.79 19.32
CA HIS A 496 13.24 27.48 18.75
C HIS A 496 12.60 26.54 19.77
N LEU A 497 13.02 26.57 21.05
CA LEU A 497 12.41 25.74 22.11
C LEU A 497 10.94 26.11 22.36
N PHE A 498 10.62 27.41 22.30
CA PHE A 498 9.25 27.89 22.47
C PHE A 498 8.38 27.61 21.24
N ILE A 499 8.95 27.77 20.03
CA ILE A 499 8.27 27.41 18.78
C ILE A 499 7.97 25.91 18.75
N ALA A 500 8.94 25.06 19.12
CA ALA A 500 8.76 23.62 19.21
C ALA A 500 7.68 23.23 20.22
N HIS A 501 7.68 23.82 21.42
CA HIS A 501 6.68 23.53 22.46
C HIS A 501 5.27 23.99 22.04
N LEU A 502 5.14 25.21 21.51
CA LEU A 502 3.87 25.71 20.97
C LEU A 502 3.36 24.81 19.84
N SER A 503 4.22 24.43 18.90
CA SER A 503 3.88 23.58 17.76
C SER A 503 3.47 22.17 18.17
N ARG A 504 4.21 21.55 19.10
CA ARG A 504 3.87 20.25 19.67
C ARG A 504 2.48 20.28 20.30
N ASN A 505 2.21 21.25 21.17
CA ASN A 505 0.93 21.32 21.87
C ASN A 505 -0.24 21.64 20.92
N PHE A 506 -0.01 22.49 19.93
CA PHE A 506 -1.05 22.86 18.97
C PHE A 506 -1.39 21.69 18.01
N LEU A 507 -0.37 21.08 17.40
CA LEU A 507 -0.55 20.02 16.41
C LEU A 507 -1.15 18.74 17.02
N MET A 508 -0.93 18.48 18.31
CA MET A 508 -1.48 17.31 19.00
C MET A 508 -2.99 17.34 19.24
N HIS A 509 -3.59 18.53 19.33
CA HIS A 509 -4.96 18.70 19.80
C HIS A 509 -5.89 19.35 18.77
N THR A 510 -5.41 19.65 17.58
CA THR A 510 -6.18 20.32 16.51
C THR A 510 -6.04 19.59 15.18
N THR A 511 -6.97 19.84 14.25
CA THR A 511 -6.96 19.24 12.90
C THR A 511 -5.79 19.70 12.02
N GLY A 512 -4.93 20.61 12.51
CA GLY A 512 -3.70 21.04 11.83
C GLY A 512 -3.76 22.47 11.29
N LEU A 513 -2.65 22.92 10.70
CA LEU A 513 -2.57 24.13 9.88
C LEU A 513 -3.03 23.80 8.44
N SER A 514 -3.54 24.78 7.69
CA SER A 514 -3.88 24.59 6.28
C SER A 514 -3.63 25.84 5.45
N GLY A 515 -3.51 25.65 4.14
CA GLY A 515 -3.30 26.68 3.13
C GLY A 515 -2.09 27.58 3.42
N SER A 516 -2.32 28.89 3.28
CA SER A 516 -1.25 29.90 3.40
C SER A 516 -0.61 29.97 4.79
N SER A 517 -1.36 29.64 5.85
CA SER A 517 -0.85 29.61 7.23
C SER A 517 0.20 28.51 7.43
N LEU A 518 -0.03 27.32 6.89
CA LEU A 518 0.93 26.22 6.94
C LEU A 518 2.18 26.58 6.15
N GLN A 519 2.02 27.01 4.89
CA GLN A 519 3.13 27.37 4.02
C GLN A 519 4.04 28.46 4.62
N LYS A 520 3.44 29.49 5.23
CA LYS A 520 4.18 30.60 5.85
C LYS A 520 5.06 30.17 7.01
N HIS A 521 4.66 29.16 7.77
CA HIS A 521 5.30 28.78 9.03
C HIS A 521 6.01 27.43 8.99
N LEU A 522 5.83 26.64 7.93
CA LEU A 522 6.35 25.29 7.76
C LEU A 522 7.85 25.18 8.05
N ILE A 523 8.67 26.00 7.40
CA ILE A 523 10.13 25.99 7.56
C ILE A 523 10.54 26.39 8.98
N SER A 524 9.89 27.41 9.55
CA SER A 524 10.17 27.89 10.91
C SER A 524 9.87 26.82 11.97
N ILE A 525 8.73 26.13 11.84
CA ILE A 525 8.33 25.04 12.73
C ILE A 525 9.28 23.85 12.57
N TYR A 526 9.52 23.42 11.32
CA TYR A 526 10.42 22.30 11.02
C TYR A 526 11.80 22.52 11.62
N ARG A 527 12.46 23.64 11.30
CA ARG A 527 13.79 23.96 11.83
C ARG A 527 13.78 24.00 13.35
N SER A 528 12.79 24.65 13.95
CA SER A 528 12.70 24.74 15.41
C SER A 528 12.60 23.36 16.09
N LEU A 529 11.90 22.40 15.49
CA LEU A 529 11.81 21.03 15.99
C LEU A 529 13.14 20.28 15.86
N ILE A 530 13.83 20.39 14.71
CA ILE A 530 15.16 19.79 14.50
C ILE A 530 16.18 20.37 15.48
N THR A 531 16.24 21.69 15.58
CA THR A 531 17.13 22.39 16.49
C THR A 531 16.86 21.99 17.94
N THR A 532 15.60 21.92 18.37
CA THR A 532 15.25 21.48 19.73
C THR A 532 15.76 20.07 20.00
N PHE A 533 15.62 19.16 19.03
CA PHE A 533 16.19 17.81 19.13
C PHE A 533 17.73 17.85 19.29
N LEU A 534 18.44 18.64 18.47
CA LEU A 534 19.89 18.77 18.55
C LEU A 534 20.35 19.30 19.92
N VAL A 535 19.67 20.31 20.47
CA VAL A 535 19.97 20.87 21.80
C VAL A 535 19.75 19.84 22.91
N ILE A 536 18.64 19.11 22.86
CA ILE A 536 18.36 18.02 23.81
C ILE A 536 19.46 16.96 23.74
N PHE A 537 19.84 16.54 22.53
CA PHE A 537 20.86 15.53 22.31
C PHE A 537 22.23 15.98 22.81
N ALA A 538 22.62 17.20 22.49
CA ALA A 538 23.88 17.81 22.91
C ALA A 538 23.99 17.83 24.45
N LYS A 539 22.93 18.28 25.14
CA LYS A 539 22.88 18.24 26.61
C LYS A 539 22.92 16.82 27.17
N TYR A 540 22.23 15.86 26.54
CA TYR A 540 22.27 14.46 26.95
C TYR A 540 23.69 13.86 26.88
N LYS A 541 24.45 14.21 25.83
CA LYS A 541 25.84 13.73 25.66
C LYS A 541 26.88 14.58 26.39
N ASN A 542 26.49 15.72 26.98
CA ASN A 542 27.40 16.75 27.52
C ASN A 542 28.38 17.29 26.46
N VAL A 543 27.84 17.61 25.29
CA VAL A 543 28.57 18.04 24.07
C VAL A 543 28.07 19.42 23.63
#